data_AF-A0A7J8ISM5-F1
#
_entry.id   AF-A0A7J8ISM5-F1
#
_cell.length_a   1.000
_cell.length_b   1.000
_cell.length_c   1.000
_cell.angle_alpha   90.00
_cell.angle_beta   90.00
_cell.angle_gamma   90.00
#
_symmetry.space_group_name_H-M   'P 1'
#
loop_
_entity.id
_entity.type
_entity.pdbx_description
1 polymer ?
#
loop_
_entity_poly.entity_id
_entity_poly.type
_entity_poly.pdbx_seq_one_letter_code
_entity_poly.pdbx_strand_id
1 'polypeptide(L)'
;MASPDQPESMANITVTVTVLSTKQTEDYCLVPKKVGRCRGSFPRWYYDSTEQICKSFVYGGCLGNKNNYLREEECRLACDNVQGSSIERNHPDTNSFEELPRFPFPSDKGHCVDLPDTGLCKENIPRWYYNPFSERCARFTYGGCYGNKNNFEEEQQCLKSCHGISKKDVFGLRREDPIPNVGSAEVAVAVFLATCIVVVVAILGYCFFKNQRKGSHRYHHGHHHPLPPTPASSTISTTEDTEHLVYNHTTRPL
;
A
#
# COMPACT_ATOMS: atom_id res chain seq x y z
N MET A 1 41.13 25.78 -1.19
CA MET A 1 41.19 24.39 -1.69
C MET A 1 39.78 23.84 -1.65
N ALA A 2 39.18 23.58 -2.80
CA ALA A 2 37.84 22.98 -2.87
C ALA A 2 37.97 21.46 -2.77
N SER A 3 37.04 20.81 -2.07
CA SER A 3 36.99 19.35 -1.97
C SER A 3 36.65 18.71 -3.32
N PRO A 4 37.24 17.57 -3.68
CA PRO A 4 36.91 16.86 -4.91
C PRO A 4 35.52 16.21 -4.82
N ASP A 5 34.88 16.09 -5.98
CA ASP A 5 33.49 15.66 -6.11
C ASP A 5 33.20 14.30 -5.46
N GLN A 6 32.08 14.24 -4.74
CA GLN A 6 31.42 12.97 -4.44
C GLN A 6 30.86 12.40 -5.76
N PRO A 7 31.08 11.12 -6.09
CA PRO A 7 30.45 10.54 -7.26
C PRO A 7 28.94 10.51 -7.05
N GLU A 8 28.19 11.22 -7.91
CA GLU A 8 26.73 11.16 -7.90
C GLU A 8 26.28 9.71 -8.08
N SER A 9 25.32 9.29 -7.24
CA SER A 9 24.77 7.94 -7.29
C SER A 9 24.08 7.72 -8.64
N MET A 10 24.73 6.96 -9.52
CA MET A 10 24.09 6.41 -10.72
C MET A 10 22.99 5.44 -10.28
N ALA A 11 21.78 5.96 -10.15
CA ALA A 11 20.59 5.15 -9.91
C ALA A 11 20.48 4.08 -11.00
N ASN A 12 20.21 2.84 -10.59
CA ASN A 12 20.03 1.70 -11.49
C ASN A 12 18.67 1.76 -12.19
N ILE A 13 18.57 2.61 -13.22
CA ILE A 13 17.35 2.78 -14.01
C ILE A 13 16.96 1.44 -14.65
N THR A 14 15.86 0.86 -14.17
CA THR A 14 15.29 -0.38 -14.73
C THR A 14 14.18 0.00 -15.70
N VAL A 15 14.36 -0.27 -16.99
CA VAL A 15 13.38 0.00 -18.04
C VAL A 15 12.75 -1.33 -18.49
N THR A 16 11.42 -1.42 -18.46
CA THR A 16 10.69 -2.61 -18.91
C THR A 16 9.93 -2.32 -20.21
N VAL A 17 10.15 -3.16 -21.23
CA VAL A 17 9.37 -3.11 -22.48
C VAL A 17 8.22 -4.10 -22.35
N THR A 18 6.98 -3.61 -22.49
CA THR A 18 5.77 -4.45 -22.45
C THR A 18 5.21 -4.59 -23.86
N VAL A 19 5.13 -5.82 -24.36
CA VAL A 19 4.44 -6.14 -25.63
C VAL A 19 2.99 -6.49 -25.31
N LEU A 20 2.04 -5.83 -25.97
CA LEU A 20 0.61 -6.11 -25.76
C LEU A 20 0.20 -7.41 -26.46
N SER A 21 -0.46 -8.30 -25.73
CA SER A 21 -1.21 -9.42 -26.31
C SER A 21 -2.48 -8.92 -27.02
N THR A 22 -3.06 -9.71 -27.93
CA THR A 22 -4.30 -9.35 -28.66
C THR A 22 -5.43 -8.87 -27.75
N LYS A 23 -5.67 -9.57 -26.64
CA LYS A 23 -6.67 -9.19 -25.62
C LYS A 23 -6.34 -7.85 -24.93
N GLN A 24 -5.07 -7.51 -24.79
CA GLN A 24 -4.67 -6.18 -24.29
C GLN A 24 -4.87 -5.14 -25.40
N THR A 25 -4.50 -5.40 -26.65
CA THR A 25 -4.75 -4.52 -27.79
C THR A 25 -6.23 -4.15 -27.91
N GLU A 26 -7.15 -5.08 -27.65
CA GLU A 26 -8.59 -4.77 -27.55
C GLU A 26 -8.89 -3.69 -26.48
N ASP A 27 -8.47 -3.90 -25.24
CA ASP A 27 -8.74 -3.00 -24.11
C ASP A 27 -8.01 -1.64 -24.22
N TYR A 28 -6.80 -1.62 -24.79
CA TYR A 28 -5.90 -0.47 -24.84
C TYR A 28 -6.03 0.35 -26.13
N CYS A 29 -6.34 -0.27 -27.27
CA CYS A 29 -6.34 0.40 -28.58
C CYS A 29 -7.69 0.37 -29.31
N LEU A 30 -8.51 -0.69 -29.17
CA LEU A 30 -9.72 -0.88 -29.98
C LEU A 30 -11.04 -0.44 -29.30
N VAL A 31 -11.04 -0.20 -27.98
CA VAL A 31 -12.20 0.42 -27.32
C VAL A 31 -12.28 1.92 -27.63
N PRO A 32 -13.48 2.50 -27.84
CA PRO A 32 -13.64 3.95 -28.03
C PRO A 32 -13.24 4.73 -26.77
N LYS A 33 -12.86 6.02 -26.90
CA LYS A 33 -12.57 6.91 -25.76
C LYS A 33 -13.69 6.92 -24.71
N LYS A 34 -13.33 6.94 -23.42
CA LYS A 34 -14.29 7.04 -22.30
C LYS A 34 -14.01 8.24 -21.41
N VAL A 35 -14.89 9.24 -21.45
CA VAL A 35 -14.82 10.46 -20.61
C VAL A 35 -15.02 10.13 -19.12
N GLY A 36 -15.97 9.24 -18.81
CA GLY A 36 -16.33 8.88 -17.43
C GLY A 36 -17.27 9.90 -16.76
N ARG A 37 -17.65 9.63 -15.50
CA ARG A 37 -18.71 10.39 -14.78
C ARG A 37 -18.22 11.64 -14.03
N CYS A 38 -16.92 11.79 -13.84
CA CYS A 38 -16.35 12.92 -13.13
C CYS A 38 -16.28 14.17 -14.01
N ARG A 39 -16.30 15.35 -13.38
CA ARG A 39 -16.36 16.67 -14.07
C ARG A 39 -15.00 17.38 -14.13
N GLY A 40 -13.90 16.62 -14.07
CA GLY A 40 -12.56 17.15 -14.32
C GLY A 40 -12.33 17.46 -15.79
N SER A 41 -11.27 18.22 -16.08
CA SER A 41 -10.84 18.52 -17.45
C SER A 41 -9.38 18.11 -17.60
N PHE A 42 -9.14 16.81 -17.79
CA PHE A 42 -7.81 16.26 -17.97
C PHE A 42 -7.58 15.97 -19.45
N PRO A 43 -6.69 16.71 -20.15
CA PRO A 43 -6.33 16.38 -21.53
C PRO A 43 -5.63 15.02 -21.55
N ARG A 44 -6.07 14.15 -22.46
CA ARG A 44 -5.58 12.77 -22.64
C ARG A 44 -5.58 12.41 -24.11
N TRP A 45 -4.88 11.34 -24.45
CA TRP A 45 -4.82 10.78 -25.80
C TRP A 45 -5.53 9.44 -25.85
N TYR A 46 -6.17 9.13 -26.97
CA TYR A 46 -6.73 7.82 -27.28
C TYR A 46 -6.40 7.45 -28.73
N TYR A 47 -6.22 6.16 -29.00
CA TYR A 47 -6.06 5.64 -30.34
C TYR A 47 -7.41 5.50 -31.03
N ASP A 48 -7.56 6.13 -32.19
CA ASP A 48 -8.73 6.00 -33.05
C ASP A 48 -8.44 4.95 -34.13
N SER A 49 -8.83 3.69 -33.88
CA SER A 49 -8.55 2.57 -34.80
C SER A 49 -9.24 2.66 -36.17
N THR A 50 -10.27 3.52 -36.31
CA THR A 50 -10.94 3.78 -37.60
C THR A 50 -10.11 4.69 -38.49
N GLU A 51 -9.49 5.72 -37.92
CA GLU A 51 -8.58 6.65 -38.63
C GLU A 51 -7.09 6.30 -38.46
N GLN A 52 -6.78 5.25 -37.70
CA GLN A 52 -5.44 4.75 -37.37
C GLN A 52 -4.50 5.80 -36.77
N ILE A 53 -5.05 6.71 -35.96
CA ILE A 53 -4.32 7.88 -35.42
C ILE A 53 -4.63 8.12 -33.94
N CYS A 54 -3.63 8.53 -33.17
CA CYS A 54 -3.84 9.03 -31.81
C CYS A 54 -4.47 10.42 -31.85
N LYS A 55 -5.58 10.60 -31.10
CA LYS A 55 -6.31 11.86 -30.99
C LYS A 55 -6.43 12.30 -29.53
N SER A 56 -6.48 13.61 -29.31
CA SER A 56 -6.73 14.15 -27.98
C SER A 56 -8.22 14.10 -27.60
N PHE A 57 -8.50 13.96 -26.31
CA PHE A 57 -9.84 14.09 -25.73
C PHE A 57 -9.76 14.60 -24.29
N VAL A 58 -10.90 15.03 -23.74
CA VAL A 58 -11.01 15.40 -22.32
C VAL A 58 -11.48 14.18 -21.52
N TYR A 59 -10.66 13.74 -20.59
CA TYR A 59 -11.02 12.75 -19.59
C TYR A 59 -11.59 13.45 -18.34
N GLY A 60 -12.72 12.96 -17.84
CA GLY A 60 -13.41 13.50 -16.66
C GLY A 60 -12.68 13.26 -15.33
N GLY A 61 -11.67 12.38 -15.32
CA GLY A 61 -10.81 12.09 -14.16
C GLY A 61 -11.14 10.79 -13.40
N CYS A 62 -12.28 10.14 -13.67
CA CYS A 62 -12.61 8.84 -13.08
C CYS A 62 -13.37 7.94 -14.06
N LEU A 63 -13.29 6.62 -13.86
CA LEU A 63 -13.99 5.58 -14.64
C LEU A 63 -13.71 5.59 -16.16
N GLY A 64 -12.50 5.98 -16.55
CA GLY A 64 -11.99 5.77 -17.91
C GLY A 64 -11.78 4.30 -18.25
N ASN A 65 -11.52 4.01 -19.52
CA ASN A 65 -11.01 2.72 -19.99
C ASN A 65 -9.49 2.81 -20.26
N LYS A 66 -8.87 1.75 -20.79
CA LYS A 66 -7.41 1.68 -20.96
C LYS A 66 -6.90 2.39 -22.23
N ASN A 67 -7.78 2.68 -23.19
CA ASN A 67 -7.48 3.58 -24.32
C ASN A 67 -7.52 5.06 -23.84
N ASN A 68 -6.58 5.39 -22.96
CA ASN A 68 -6.49 6.66 -22.25
C ASN A 68 -5.04 6.88 -21.77
N TYR A 69 -4.27 7.55 -22.61
CA TYR A 69 -2.84 7.81 -22.44
C TYR A 69 -2.62 9.25 -21.96
N LEU A 70 -1.55 9.48 -21.20
CA LEU A 70 -1.22 10.84 -20.76
C LEU A 70 -0.55 11.63 -21.88
N ARG A 71 0.30 10.97 -22.67
CA ARG A 71 1.03 11.56 -23.80
C ARG A 71 0.65 10.96 -25.15
N GLU A 72 0.92 11.69 -26.22
CA GLU A 72 0.69 11.19 -27.60
C GLU A 72 1.63 10.04 -27.91
N GLU A 73 2.90 10.16 -27.52
CA GLU A 73 3.94 9.16 -27.78
C GLU A 73 3.64 7.85 -27.05
N GLU A 74 3.03 7.91 -25.86
CA GLU A 74 2.56 6.72 -25.12
C GLU A 74 1.43 6.00 -25.87
N CYS A 75 0.48 6.76 -26.44
CA CYS A 75 -0.59 6.22 -27.28
C CYS A 75 -0.02 5.56 -28.55
N ARG A 76 0.90 6.26 -29.23
CA ARG A 76 1.53 5.78 -30.47
C ARG A 76 2.40 4.55 -30.25
N LEU A 77 3.24 4.54 -29.21
CA LEU A 77 4.04 3.37 -28.83
C LEU A 77 3.19 2.15 -28.48
N ALA A 78 1.98 2.35 -27.95
CA ALA A 78 1.06 1.26 -27.62
C ALA A 78 0.24 0.75 -28.82
N CYS A 79 -0.11 1.63 -29.77
CA CYS A 79 -1.17 1.37 -30.74
C CYS A 79 -0.88 1.71 -32.22
N ASP A 80 0.25 2.31 -32.58
CA ASP A 80 0.56 2.63 -33.99
C ASP A 80 0.44 1.36 -34.87
N ASN A 81 -0.32 1.45 -35.97
CA ASN A 81 -0.65 0.38 -36.91
C ASN A 81 -1.60 -0.73 -36.40
N VAL A 82 -2.26 -0.57 -35.24
CA VAL A 82 -3.32 -1.48 -34.80
C VAL A 82 -4.57 -1.32 -35.68
N GLN A 83 -5.01 -2.40 -36.32
CA GLN A 83 -6.20 -2.41 -37.18
C GLN A 83 -7.38 -3.10 -36.50
N GLY A 84 -8.57 -2.51 -36.60
CA GLY A 84 -9.82 -3.10 -36.12
C GLY A 84 -10.97 -2.08 -36.14
N SER A 85 -12.21 -2.55 -36.20
CA SER A 85 -13.36 -1.70 -35.93
C SER A 85 -13.46 -1.43 -34.42
N SER A 86 -13.84 -0.21 -34.04
CA SER A 86 -14.05 0.14 -32.64
C SER A 86 -15.11 -0.77 -32.01
N ILE A 87 -14.72 -1.59 -31.03
CA ILE A 87 -15.65 -2.54 -30.42
C ILE A 87 -16.51 -1.79 -29.40
N GLU A 88 -17.75 -1.46 -29.79
CA GLU A 88 -18.81 -1.03 -28.89
C GLU A 88 -19.24 -2.19 -27.97
N ARG A 89 -18.44 -2.45 -26.93
CA ARG A 89 -18.89 -3.27 -25.80
C ARG A 89 -19.97 -2.48 -25.06
N ASN A 90 -21.23 -2.83 -25.33
CA ASN A 90 -22.38 -2.48 -24.51
C ASN A 90 -22.14 -2.95 -23.07
N HIS A 91 -21.56 -2.09 -22.24
CA HIS A 91 -21.32 -2.37 -20.83
C HIS A 91 -22.52 -1.82 -20.05
N PRO A 92 -23.20 -2.62 -19.22
CA PRO A 92 -24.30 -2.11 -18.40
C PRO A 92 -23.79 -1.02 -17.46
N ASP A 93 -24.44 0.15 -17.48
CA ASP A 93 -24.10 1.24 -16.56
C ASP A 93 -24.45 0.85 -15.12
N THR A 94 -23.44 0.43 -14.35
CA THR A 94 -23.55 0.17 -12.92
C THR A 94 -23.66 1.48 -12.15
N ASN A 95 -24.89 1.97 -12.03
CA ASN A 95 -25.30 3.12 -11.19
C ASN A 95 -25.17 2.84 -9.68
N SER A 96 -23.98 2.43 -9.22
CA SER A 96 -23.71 2.15 -7.82
C SER A 96 -22.24 2.41 -7.44
N PHE A 97 -21.89 3.69 -7.30
CA PHE A 97 -20.94 4.09 -6.25
C PHE A 97 -21.21 5.53 -5.81
N GLU A 98 -21.03 5.78 -4.52
CA GLU A 98 -21.43 7.00 -3.83
C GLU A 98 -20.80 8.27 -4.41
N GLU A 99 -21.48 9.38 -4.16
CA GLU A 99 -21.03 10.71 -4.54
C GLU A 99 -19.76 11.05 -3.75
N LEU A 100 -18.59 10.89 -4.39
CA LEU A 100 -17.30 11.30 -3.81
C LEU A 100 -17.44 12.74 -3.30
N PRO A 101 -17.23 13.00 -2.00
CA PRO A 101 -17.38 14.34 -1.44
C PRO A 101 -16.54 15.32 -2.24
N ARG A 102 -17.15 16.44 -2.64
CA ARG A 102 -16.37 17.59 -3.16
C ARG A 102 -15.60 18.18 -2.00
N PHE A 103 -14.44 17.61 -1.70
CA PHE A 103 -13.48 18.23 -0.81
C PHE A 103 -13.17 19.62 -1.38
N PRO A 104 -13.36 20.70 -0.60
CA PRO A 104 -12.93 22.02 -1.01
C PRO A 104 -11.40 22.01 -0.92
N PHE A 105 -10.74 21.62 -2.02
CA PHE A 105 -9.29 21.70 -2.14
C PHE A 105 -8.88 23.17 -1.99
N PRO A 106 -8.22 23.56 -0.88
CA PRO A 106 -7.66 24.89 -0.79
C PRO A 106 -6.44 24.95 -1.69
N SER A 107 -6.14 26.15 -2.16
CA SER A 107 -4.92 26.49 -2.87
C SER A 107 -4.84 26.05 -4.35
N ASP A 108 -5.06 27.06 -5.18
CA ASP A 108 -4.40 27.34 -6.46
C ASP A 108 -2.90 26.93 -6.55
N LYS A 109 -2.21 26.86 -5.40
CA LYS A 109 -0.82 26.41 -5.26
C LYS A 109 -0.63 24.89 -5.15
N GLY A 110 -1.65 24.08 -5.42
CA GLY A 110 -1.54 22.61 -5.36
C GLY A 110 -0.40 22.00 -6.20
N HIS A 111 0.10 22.73 -7.20
CA HIS A 111 1.29 22.35 -7.97
C HIS A 111 2.60 22.40 -7.16
N CYS A 112 2.69 23.21 -6.11
CA CYS A 112 3.91 23.40 -5.32
C CYS A 112 4.33 22.17 -4.49
N VAL A 113 3.50 21.11 -4.46
CA VAL A 113 3.86 19.81 -3.84
C VAL A 113 4.25 18.74 -4.86
N ASP A 114 4.15 19.03 -6.17
CA ASP A 114 4.63 18.13 -7.22
C ASP A 114 6.18 18.03 -7.15
N LEU A 115 6.73 16.84 -7.37
CA LEU A 115 8.18 16.66 -7.51
C LEU A 115 8.69 17.34 -8.79
N PRO A 116 9.96 17.77 -8.87
CA PRO A 116 10.51 18.33 -10.11
C PRO A 116 10.45 17.29 -11.24
N ASP A 117 9.80 17.64 -12.34
CA ASP A 117 9.70 16.78 -13.53
C ASP A 117 10.59 17.33 -14.65
N THR A 118 11.70 16.62 -14.91
CA THR A 118 12.62 16.90 -16.02
C THR A 118 11.95 16.71 -17.39
N GLY A 119 10.89 15.91 -17.50
CA GLY A 119 10.25 15.57 -18.77
C GLY A 119 11.05 14.57 -19.60
N LEU A 120 10.65 14.40 -20.86
CA LEU A 120 11.22 13.41 -21.79
C LEU A 120 12.25 13.99 -22.78
N CYS A 121 12.30 15.32 -22.91
CA CYS A 121 13.25 15.98 -23.80
C CYS A 121 14.65 16.06 -23.18
N LYS A 122 15.66 16.37 -24.00
CA LYS A 122 17.09 16.21 -23.67
C LYS A 122 17.87 17.52 -23.60
N GLU A 123 17.18 18.65 -23.47
CA GLU A 123 17.83 19.94 -23.23
C GLU A 123 18.34 20.02 -21.78
N ASN A 124 19.28 20.95 -21.53
CA ASN A 124 19.82 21.18 -20.19
C ASN A 124 19.40 22.57 -19.70
N ILE A 125 18.10 22.75 -19.44
CA ILE A 125 17.55 24.04 -19.01
C ILE A 125 17.56 24.11 -17.48
N PRO A 126 18.36 25.00 -16.85
CA PRO A 126 18.32 25.17 -15.40
C PRO A 126 17.00 25.83 -14.99
N ARG A 127 16.27 25.19 -14.09
CA ARG A 127 14.99 25.68 -13.54
C ARG A 127 14.94 25.52 -12.03
N TRP A 128 13.97 26.17 -11.41
CA TRP A 128 13.70 26.10 -9.97
C TRP A 128 12.41 25.35 -9.71
N TYR A 129 12.39 24.54 -8.66
CA TYR A 129 11.19 23.92 -8.11
C TYR A 129 11.11 24.22 -6.60
N TYR A 130 9.90 24.24 -6.06
CA TYR A 130 9.65 24.38 -4.63
C TYR A 130 9.65 23.02 -3.94
N ASN A 131 10.40 22.90 -2.85
CA ASN A 131 10.42 21.70 -2.02
C ASN A 131 9.65 21.98 -0.69
N PRO A 132 8.45 21.38 -0.49
CA PRO A 132 7.63 21.63 0.71
C PRO A 132 8.20 21.00 1.99
N PHE A 133 9.20 20.11 1.90
CA PHE A 133 9.85 19.52 3.08
C PHE A 133 10.95 20.42 3.66
N SER A 134 11.59 21.24 2.82
CA SER A 134 12.58 22.24 3.24
C SER A 134 12.05 23.67 3.21
N GLU A 135 10.82 23.87 2.73
CA GLU A 135 10.13 25.14 2.50
C GLU A 135 10.94 26.13 1.64
N ARG A 136 11.73 25.60 0.70
CA ARG A 136 12.72 26.33 -0.11
C ARG A 136 12.65 25.95 -1.57
N CYS A 137 13.10 26.85 -2.42
CA CYS A 137 13.33 26.57 -3.83
C CYS A 137 14.70 25.93 -4.03
N ALA A 138 14.79 24.98 -4.96
CA ALA A 138 16.03 24.32 -5.35
C ALA A 138 16.11 24.22 -6.88
N ARG A 139 17.33 24.16 -7.41
CA ARG A 139 17.56 24.01 -8.85
C ARG A 139 17.40 22.56 -9.30
N PHE A 140 16.92 22.39 -10.52
CA PHE A 140 16.92 21.11 -11.25
C PHE A 140 17.16 21.36 -12.74
N THR A 141 17.52 20.30 -13.47
CA THR A 141 17.58 20.35 -14.94
C THR A 141 16.24 19.94 -15.51
N TYR A 142 15.62 20.86 -16.25
CA TYR A 142 14.43 20.62 -17.05
C TYR A 142 14.84 20.31 -18.50
N GLY A 143 14.26 19.25 -19.06
CA GLY A 143 14.60 18.68 -20.37
C GLY A 143 14.08 19.46 -21.58
N GLY A 144 13.25 20.49 -21.36
CA GLY A 144 12.72 21.36 -22.41
C GLY A 144 11.26 21.11 -22.81
N CYS A 145 10.68 19.95 -22.49
CA CYS A 145 9.28 19.64 -22.76
C CYS A 145 8.62 18.85 -21.62
N TYR A 146 7.28 18.86 -21.61
CA TYR A 146 6.45 18.28 -20.54
C TYR A 146 6.72 18.96 -19.18
N GLY A 147 6.94 18.20 -18.10
CA GLY A 147 7.02 18.77 -16.76
C GLY A 147 5.65 18.98 -16.11
N ASN A 148 5.69 19.48 -14.87
CA ASN A 148 4.53 19.99 -14.14
C ASN A 148 4.70 21.49 -13.84
N LYS A 149 3.76 22.06 -13.08
CA LYS A 149 3.74 23.49 -12.76
C LYS A 149 4.72 23.90 -11.65
N ASN A 150 5.41 22.97 -10.99
CA ASN A 150 6.49 23.27 -10.04
C ASN A 150 7.82 23.52 -10.78
N ASN A 151 7.78 24.43 -11.76
CA ASN A 151 8.86 24.69 -12.70
C ASN A 151 8.90 26.20 -12.99
N PHE A 152 9.87 26.87 -12.38
CA PHE A 152 10.03 28.32 -12.40
C PHE A 152 11.38 28.70 -13.02
N GLU A 153 11.45 29.87 -13.65
CA GLU A 153 12.67 30.36 -14.26
C GLU A 153 13.60 31.01 -13.22
N GLU A 154 13.02 31.66 -12.21
CA GLU A 154 13.73 32.36 -11.15
C GLU A 154 13.38 31.84 -9.74
N GLU A 155 14.35 31.88 -8.82
CA GLU A 155 14.14 31.51 -7.41
C GLU A 155 13.06 32.37 -6.75
N GLN A 156 13.06 33.69 -7.02
CA GLN A 156 12.09 34.63 -6.46
C GLN A 156 10.67 34.36 -6.96
N GLN A 157 10.52 33.96 -8.23
CA GLN A 157 9.23 33.54 -8.79
C GLN A 157 8.73 32.28 -8.07
N CYS A 158 9.60 31.28 -7.88
CA CYS A 158 9.29 30.06 -7.15
C CYS A 158 8.85 30.34 -5.70
N LEU A 159 9.65 31.11 -4.95
CA LEU A 159 9.36 31.47 -3.56
C LEU A 159 8.03 32.23 -3.45
N LYS A 160 7.81 33.26 -4.28
CA LYS A 160 6.57 34.05 -4.27
C LYS A 160 5.35 33.20 -4.60
N SER A 161 5.46 32.29 -5.55
CA SER A 161 4.35 31.42 -5.98
C SER A 161 4.00 30.42 -4.87
N CYS A 162 4.99 29.74 -4.30
CA CYS A 162 4.79 28.60 -3.41
C CYS A 162 4.88 28.90 -1.90
N HIS A 163 5.20 30.13 -1.50
CA HIS A 163 5.24 30.51 -0.08
C HIS A 163 3.92 30.15 0.65
N GLY A 164 4.07 29.57 1.85
CA GLY A 164 2.98 29.11 2.71
C GLY A 164 2.65 27.62 2.61
N ILE A 165 3.17 26.93 1.59
CA ILE A 165 3.04 25.48 1.41
C ILE A 165 4.15 24.76 2.19
N SER A 166 3.82 23.73 2.96
CA SER A 166 4.80 22.93 3.68
C SER A 166 4.47 21.43 3.68
N LYS A 167 5.27 20.62 4.40
CA LYS A 167 5.12 19.17 4.51
C LYS A 167 3.68 18.71 4.83
N LYS A 168 2.90 19.52 5.56
CA LYS A 168 1.50 19.23 5.93
C LYS A 168 0.54 19.20 4.72
N ASP A 169 0.91 19.87 3.62
CA ASP A 169 0.10 20.05 2.41
C ASP A 169 0.42 18.97 1.35
N VAL A 170 1.43 18.13 1.59
CA VAL A 170 1.83 17.03 0.70
C VAL A 170 0.90 15.84 0.90
N PHE A 171 -0.10 15.71 0.02
CA PHE A 171 -0.95 14.53 -0.05
C PHE A 171 -0.14 13.27 -0.35
N GLY A 172 -0.39 12.18 0.38
CA GLY A 172 0.30 10.89 0.17
C GLY A 172 1.43 10.61 1.17
N LEU A 173 1.89 11.63 1.91
CA LEU A 173 2.39 11.32 3.25
C LEU A 173 1.22 10.76 4.04
N ARG A 174 1.36 9.53 4.56
CA ARG A 174 0.48 9.08 5.64
C ARG A 174 0.47 10.18 6.70
N ARG A 175 -0.72 10.63 7.06
CA ARG A 175 -0.97 10.86 8.48
C ARG A 175 -0.63 9.53 9.16
N GLU A 176 0.56 9.46 9.74
CA GLU A 176 0.60 8.97 11.10
C GLU A 176 -0.24 9.99 11.88
N ASP A 177 -1.55 9.76 11.89
CA ASP A 177 -2.35 10.21 13.01
C ASP A 177 -1.59 9.71 14.23
N PRO A 178 -1.17 10.59 15.15
CA PRO A 178 -0.50 10.15 16.36
C PRO A 178 -1.41 9.11 16.96
N ILE A 179 -0.94 7.85 17.05
CA ILE A 179 -1.75 6.73 17.55
C ILE A 179 -2.38 7.26 18.84
N PRO A 180 -3.72 7.40 18.91
CA PRO A 180 -4.34 7.98 20.08
C PRO A 180 -3.91 7.07 21.21
N ASN A 181 -3.13 7.61 22.17
CA ASN A 181 -2.46 6.80 23.18
C ASN A 181 -3.51 5.95 23.88
N VAL A 182 -3.65 4.68 23.47
CA VAL A 182 -4.60 3.74 24.03
C VAL A 182 -4.25 3.65 25.50
N GLY A 183 -5.22 4.03 26.33
CA GLY A 183 -4.91 4.86 27.49
C GLY A 183 -3.87 4.23 28.41
N SER A 184 -2.93 5.04 28.90
CA SER A 184 -2.14 4.71 30.10
C SER A 184 -3.06 4.21 31.24
N ALA A 185 -4.29 4.75 31.31
CA ALA A 185 -5.37 4.29 32.16
C ALA A 185 -5.85 2.85 31.87
N GLU A 186 -6.05 2.44 30.62
CA GLU A 186 -6.52 1.10 30.26
C GLU A 186 -5.46 0.04 30.59
N VAL A 187 -4.20 0.32 30.26
CA VAL A 187 -3.06 -0.54 30.61
C VAL A 187 -2.89 -0.64 32.13
N ALA A 188 -3.00 0.49 32.86
CA ALA A 188 -2.94 0.50 34.32
C ALA A 188 -4.09 -0.30 34.96
N VAL A 189 -5.31 -0.20 34.45
CA VAL A 189 -6.47 -0.98 34.90
C VAL A 189 -6.24 -2.47 34.64
N ALA A 190 -5.76 -2.87 33.47
CA ALA A 190 -5.46 -4.26 33.16
C ALA A 190 -4.39 -4.86 34.09
N VAL A 191 -3.31 -4.11 34.37
CA VAL A 191 -2.24 -4.52 35.31
C VAL A 191 -2.77 -4.60 36.75
N PHE A 192 -3.60 -3.65 37.19
CA PHE A 192 -4.19 -3.68 38.52
C PHE A 192 -5.13 -4.88 38.71
N LEU A 193 -6.00 -5.16 37.73
CA LEU A 193 -6.90 -6.32 37.76
C LEU A 193 -6.10 -7.64 37.78
N ALA A 194 -5.04 -7.75 36.97
CA ALA A 194 -4.19 -8.94 36.95
C ALA A 194 -3.49 -9.17 38.31
N THR A 195 -2.95 -8.13 38.93
CA THR A 195 -2.29 -8.26 40.25
C THR A 195 -3.30 -8.62 41.35
N CYS A 196 -4.50 -8.04 41.36
CA CYS A 196 -5.58 -8.44 42.27
C CYS A 196 -5.96 -9.92 42.12
N ILE A 197 -6.10 -10.42 40.89
CA ILE A 197 -6.42 -11.84 40.63
C ILE A 197 -5.33 -12.77 41.19
N VAL A 198 -4.05 -12.46 40.94
CA VAL A 198 -2.92 -13.26 41.45
C VAL A 198 -2.92 -13.32 42.98
N VAL A 199 -3.16 -12.18 43.65
CA VAL A 199 -3.24 -12.11 45.13
C VAL A 199 -4.40 -12.95 45.66
N VAL A 200 -5.58 -12.87 45.05
CA VAL A 200 -6.75 -13.69 45.45
C VAL A 200 -6.47 -15.18 45.26
N VAL A 201 -5.90 -15.58 44.12
CA VAL A 201 -5.53 -16.99 43.87
C VAL A 201 -4.48 -17.49 44.87
N ALA A 202 -3.48 -16.67 45.22
CA ALA A 202 -2.49 -17.02 46.23
C ALA A 202 -3.10 -17.18 47.64
N ILE A 203 -4.04 -16.31 48.02
CA ILE A 203 -4.77 -16.42 49.30
C ILE A 203 -5.65 -17.66 49.33
N LEU A 204 -6.42 -17.92 48.27
CA LEU A 204 -7.27 -19.11 48.15
C LEU A 204 -6.44 -20.40 48.18
N GLY A 205 -5.32 -20.44 47.45
CA GLY A 205 -4.35 -21.53 47.48
C GLY A 205 -3.76 -21.75 48.87
N TYR A 206 -3.29 -20.69 49.54
CA TYR A 206 -2.79 -20.77 50.92
C TYR A 206 -3.86 -21.29 51.89
N CYS A 207 -5.08 -20.80 51.80
CA CYS A 207 -6.21 -21.27 52.60
C CYS A 207 -6.50 -22.76 52.35
N PHE A 208 -6.51 -23.19 51.08
CA PHE A 208 -6.70 -24.60 50.69
C PHE A 208 -5.59 -25.51 51.23
N PHE A 209 -4.31 -25.15 51.04
CA PHE A 209 -3.18 -25.89 51.59
C PHE A 209 -3.17 -25.91 53.13
N LYS A 210 -3.55 -24.81 53.78
CA LYS A 210 -3.70 -24.74 55.25
C LYS A 210 -4.83 -25.64 55.75
N ASN A 211 -5.91 -25.79 54.97
CA ASN A 211 -7.01 -26.69 55.31
C ASN A 211 -6.61 -28.16 55.08
N GLN A 212 -5.88 -28.47 54.00
CA GLN A 212 -5.32 -29.81 53.78
C GLN A 212 -4.33 -30.23 54.89
N ARG A 213 -3.47 -29.32 55.37
CA ARG A 213 -2.57 -29.59 56.52
C ARG A 213 -3.32 -29.92 57.81
N LYS A 214 -4.57 -29.46 57.99
CA LYS A 214 -5.43 -29.91 59.11
C LYS A 214 -6.04 -31.31 58.89
N GLY A 215 -6.21 -31.75 57.64
CA GLY A 215 -6.72 -33.07 57.31
C GLY A 215 -5.69 -34.21 57.40
N SER A 216 -4.42 -33.93 57.08
CA SER A 216 -3.39 -34.97 56.92
C SER A 216 -2.85 -35.61 58.21
N HIS A 217 -3.24 -35.14 59.40
CA HIS A 217 -2.79 -35.69 60.69
C HIS A 217 -3.50 -36.99 61.13
N ARG A 218 -4.34 -37.60 60.27
CA ARG A 218 -5.27 -38.68 60.66
C ARG A 218 -5.07 -40.05 59.99
N TYR A 219 -4.04 -40.24 59.16
CA TYR A 219 -3.90 -41.48 58.36
C TYR A 219 -2.42 -41.91 58.15
N HIS A 220 -1.88 -42.74 59.06
CA HIS A 220 -0.60 -43.44 58.89
C HIS A 220 -0.56 -44.73 59.76
N HIS A 221 -0.41 -45.92 59.15
CA HIS A 221 0.46 -47.05 59.60
C HIS A 221 0.29 -48.33 58.73
N GLY A 222 1.40 -49.04 58.44
CA GLY A 222 1.48 -50.37 57.76
C GLY A 222 2.06 -50.34 56.33
N HIS A 223 3.38 -50.47 56.05
CA HIS A 223 4.35 -51.61 56.16
C HIS A 223 4.08 -52.76 55.15
N HIS A 224 4.84 -53.02 54.06
CA HIS A 224 6.26 -53.45 53.80
C HIS A 224 6.40 -54.98 53.49
N HIS A 225 6.67 -55.43 52.23
CA HIS A 225 7.98 -55.86 51.62
C HIS A 225 8.28 -57.43 51.69
N PRO A 226 9.31 -58.05 51.03
CA PRO A 226 9.48 -58.23 49.55
C PRO A 226 10.23 -59.52 49.00
N LEU A 227 10.31 -59.68 47.65
CA LEU A 227 11.45 -60.26 46.82
C LEU A 227 11.84 -61.76 46.90
N PRO A 228 12.70 -62.33 46.00
CA PRO A 228 13.21 -61.96 44.64
C PRO A 228 12.91 -63.12 43.60
N PRO A 229 13.74 -63.64 42.65
CA PRO A 229 14.93 -63.17 41.88
C PRO A 229 15.05 -63.53 40.34
N THR A 230 15.63 -62.62 39.54
CA THR A 230 16.63 -62.87 38.42
C THR A 230 16.18 -63.43 37.02
N PRO A 231 16.98 -63.33 35.91
CA PRO A 231 16.82 -62.20 34.96
C PRO A 231 17.00 -62.53 33.43
N ALA A 232 16.75 -61.56 32.53
CA ALA A 232 17.67 -61.12 31.43
C ALA A 232 16.99 -60.35 30.27
N SER A 233 17.55 -59.16 29.96
CA SER A 233 17.65 -58.50 28.63
C SER A 233 16.43 -58.37 27.69
N SER A 234 15.85 -57.16 27.57
CA SER A 234 16.11 -56.28 26.41
C SER A 234 15.38 -54.91 26.46
N THR A 235 16.17 -53.87 26.25
CA THR A 235 15.94 -52.51 25.71
C THR A 235 14.51 -51.91 25.54
N ILE A 236 14.17 -51.02 26.48
CA ILE A 236 13.77 -49.60 26.32
C ILE A 236 12.61 -49.21 25.36
N SER A 237 11.52 -48.75 26.01
CA SER A 237 10.67 -47.56 25.73
C SER A 237 9.86 -47.47 24.44
N THR A 238 8.58 -47.86 24.56
CA THR A 238 7.47 -47.39 23.71
C THR A 238 6.53 -46.46 24.50
N THR A 239 6.22 -45.28 23.95
CA THR A 239 4.94 -44.58 24.15
C THR A 239 4.71 -43.65 22.96
N GLU A 240 3.98 -44.12 21.96
CA GLU A 240 3.41 -43.29 20.90
C GLU A 240 2.02 -43.82 20.55
N ASP A 241 1.26 -42.99 19.82
CA ASP A 241 -0.07 -43.21 19.25
C ASP A 241 -1.31 -43.43 20.15
N THR A 242 -2.22 -42.47 19.99
CA THR A 242 -3.65 -42.79 19.82
C THR A 242 -4.21 -42.00 18.62
N GLU A 243 -3.82 -42.38 17.39
CA GLU A 243 -4.48 -41.87 16.19
C GLU A 243 -5.91 -42.41 16.05
N HIS A 244 -6.86 -41.48 16.14
CA HIS A 244 -7.81 -41.14 15.07
C HIS A 244 -8.21 -42.23 14.02
N LEU A 245 -9.54 -42.45 13.87
CA LEU A 245 -10.32 -42.43 12.59
C LEU A 245 -11.47 -43.47 12.53
N VAL A 246 -12.72 -42.99 12.47
CA VAL A 246 -13.82 -43.61 11.70
C VAL A 246 -14.64 -42.50 11.04
N TYR A 247 -15.04 -42.72 9.78
CA TYR A 247 -15.61 -41.74 8.84
C TYR A 247 -17.11 -41.42 9.04
N ASN A 248 -17.56 -40.32 8.41
CA ASN A 248 -18.74 -40.41 7.54
C ASN A 248 -18.60 -39.52 6.27
N HIS A 249 -19.28 -39.93 5.19
CA HIS A 249 -19.27 -39.36 3.83
C HIS A 249 -19.89 -37.94 3.77
N THR A 250 -19.72 -37.08 2.74
CA THR A 250 -19.66 -37.34 1.29
C THR A 250 -18.88 -36.25 0.51
N THR A 251 -18.44 -36.56 -0.72
CA THR A 251 -17.60 -35.74 -1.62
C THR A 251 -18.32 -34.63 -2.41
N ARG A 252 -17.50 -33.66 -2.89
CA ARG A 252 -17.74 -32.60 -3.90
C ARG A 252 -17.90 -33.19 -5.34
N PRO A 253 -17.83 -32.41 -6.45
CA PRO A 253 -18.53 -31.17 -6.88
C PRO A 253 -19.21 -31.32 -8.27
N LEU A 254 -19.81 -30.24 -8.78
CA LEU A 254 -19.62 -29.75 -10.16
C LEU A 254 -19.41 -28.23 -10.11
#